data_AF-A0A6B9F987-F1
#
_entry.id   AF-A0A6B9F987-F1
#
_cell.length_a   1.000
_cell.length_b   1.000
_cell.length_c   1.000
_cell.angle_alpha   90.00
_cell.angle_beta   90.00
_cell.angle_gamma   90.00
#
_symmetry.space_group_name_H-M   'P 1'
#
loop_
_entity.id
_entity.type
_entity.pdbx_description
1 polymer ?
#
loop_
_entity_poly.entity_id
_entity_poly.type
_entity_poly.pdbx_seq_one_letter_code
_entity_poly.pdbx_strand_id
1 'polypeptide(L)'
;MPSGRRAVLASIGTAAIGLSGCLGGGSPAEPTRTSTATPTETPAGDAATLGDAVAVDGATVTVSDLVTAHSVRYLSAPDAMDVHPADGDQFVFVAVAADGSGTPPAPDRFGLVADDARYGSGIEYLGPARVAAPVTGRRYGESNPEGFLGFRVPAPLDAESVAVVLGSDGPERTDTPPDPGDVVAEWTVPPAAVDPLRSPPPAFSAAADVPESVPADEPIPVTIDVTNEGDGPGVFRAAINQQGPLYGAEGIDRSLAAGESATHGTTVDYYLDDDAAPGRVRFAVVGPDLSELFEVTLDGGGTPAGTGTTTGATH
;
A
#
# COMPACT_ATOMS: atom_id res chain seq x y z
N MET A 1 -11.69 41.10 7.33
CA MET A 1 -12.37 41.72 8.50
C MET A 1 -13.59 42.49 8.01
N PRO A 2 -14.65 42.69 8.82
CA PRO A 2 -14.89 42.27 10.22
C PRO A 2 -16.09 41.29 10.28
N SER A 3 -16.59 40.67 11.35
CA SER A 3 -16.43 40.60 12.81
C SER A 3 -17.26 39.33 13.17
N GLY A 4 -16.85 38.36 13.98
CA GLY A 4 -16.52 38.48 15.39
C GLY A 4 -17.60 37.80 16.23
N ARG A 5 -17.22 36.90 17.14
CA ARG A 5 -17.57 36.91 18.58
C ARG A 5 -17.10 35.62 19.27
N ARG A 6 -16.22 35.84 20.25
CA ARG A 6 -15.82 34.90 21.30
C ARG A 6 -17.05 34.46 22.11
N ALA A 7 -17.10 33.19 22.46
CA ALA A 7 -17.81 32.72 23.64
C ALA A 7 -16.89 31.75 24.39
N VAL A 8 -16.27 32.28 25.44
CA VAL A 8 -15.62 31.55 26.52
C VAL A 8 -16.70 31.28 27.56
N LEU A 9 -16.87 30.04 28.01
CA LEU A 9 -17.48 29.74 29.31
C LEU A 9 -16.80 28.52 29.91
N ALA A 10 -16.23 28.76 31.09
CA ALA A 10 -15.61 27.81 31.99
C ALA A 10 -16.53 27.55 33.19
N SER A 11 -16.55 26.30 33.69
CA SER A 11 -16.97 25.91 35.05
C SER A 11 -16.68 24.41 35.21
N ILE A 12 -15.55 24.00 35.81
CA ILE A 12 -15.33 23.71 37.25
C ILE A 12 -16.48 22.94 37.92
N GLY A 13 -16.17 21.70 38.34
CA GLY A 13 -17.01 20.87 39.19
C GLY A 13 -16.19 19.78 39.89
N THR A 14 -15.34 20.16 40.85
CA THR A 14 -14.72 19.26 41.83
C THR A 14 -15.71 18.97 42.96
N ALA A 15 -15.94 17.69 43.27
CA ALA A 15 -16.59 17.27 44.51
C ALA A 15 -15.79 16.12 45.14
N ALA A 16 -15.13 16.43 46.25
CA ALA A 16 -14.50 15.47 47.16
C ALA A 16 -15.16 15.62 48.55
N ILE A 17 -15.78 14.54 49.03
CA ILE A 17 -16.25 14.27 50.40
C ILE A 17 -16.28 12.72 50.46
N GLY A 18 -15.71 11.95 51.40
CA GLY A 18 -15.38 12.16 52.82
C GLY A 18 -16.26 11.23 53.68
N LEU A 19 -15.69 10.68 54.78
CA LEU A 19 -16.26 9.84 55.88
C LEU A 19 -16.03 8.31 55.70
N SER A 20 -15.21 7.57 56.48
CA SER A 20 -14.93 7.41 57.94
C SER A 20 -15.86 6.45 58.69
N GLY A 21 -15.30 5.38 59.28
CA GLY A 21 -15.87 4.53 60.35
C GLY A 21 -15.69 3.03 60.09
N CYS A 22 -15.34 2.13 61.02
CA CYS A 22 -15.05 2.19 62.45
C CYS A 22 -14.27 0.92 62.87
N LEU A 23 -13.49 1.07 63.94
CA LEU A 23 -12.62 0.07 64.58
C LEU A 23 -13.38 -1.10 65.23
N GLY A 24 -12.80 -2.30 65.18
CA GLY A 24 -13.12 -3.44 66.04
C GLY A 24 -11.82 -4.08 66.55
N GLY A 25 -11.61 -4.09 67.88
CA GLY A 25 -10.37 -4.48 68.53
C GLY A 25 -10.21 -5.99 68.78
N GLY A 26 -8.96 -6.46 68.69
CA GLY A 26 -8.47 -7.75 69.17
C GLY A 26 -6.97 -7.66 69.48
N SER A 27 -6.54 -8.19 70.62
CA SER A 27 -5.19 -8.14 71.18
C SER A 27 -4.06 -8.61 70.25
N PRO A 28 -2.80 -8.18 70.49
CA PRO A 28 -1.71 -8.26 69.50
C PRO A 28 -1.14 -9.67 69.44
N ALA A 29 -1.29 -10.32 68.28
CA ALA A 29 -0.36 -11.35 67.83
C ALA A 29 0.67 -10.65 66.93
N GLU A 30 1.94 -10.88 67.21
CA GLU A 30 3.09 -10.35 66.47
C GLU A 30 2.96 -10.74 64.98
N PRO A 31 2.79 -9.78 64.03
CA PRO A 31 2.71 -10.15 62.63
C PRO A 31 4.10 -10.54 62.16
N THR A 32 4.29 -11.83 61.85
CA THR A 32 5.38 -12.27 60.98
C THR A 32 5.34 -11.40 59.73
N ARG A 33 6.43 -10.65 59.48
CA ARG A 33 6.57 -9.85 58.26
C ARG A 33 6.61 -10.80 57.06
N THR A 34 5.45 -11.06 56.46
CA THR A 34 5.43 -11.57 55.10
C THR A 34 5.89 -10.42 54.23
N SER A 35 7.10 -10.50 53.70
CA SER A 35 7.57 -9.63 52.62
C SER A 35 6.51 -9.70 51.53
N THR A 36 5.74 -8.62 51.39
CA THR A 36 4.99 -8.38 50.16
C THR A 36 6.05 -8.26 49.08
N ALA A 37 6.07 -9.22 48.16
CA ALA A 37 6.90 -9.11 46.98
C ALA A 37 6.54 -7.79 46.31
N THR A 38 7.50 -6.88 46.23
CA THR A 38 7.43 -5.75 45.31
C THR A 38 7.01 -6.33 43.95
N PRO A 39 5.99 -5.80 43.27
CA PRO A 39 5.74 -6.19 41.89
C PRO A 39 7.07 -6.01 41.16
N THR A 40 7.61 -7.11 40.64
CA THR A 40 8.70 -7.04 39.70
C THR A 40 8.14 -6.22 38.55
N GLU A 41 8.60 -4.98 38.43
CA GLU A 41 8.46 -4.24 37.18
C GLU A 41 9.04 -5.17 36.11
N THR A 42 8.15 -5.74 35.31
CA THR A 42 8.52 -6.24 33.98
C THR A 42 9.37 -5.15 33.36
N PRO A 43 10.58 -5.44 32.87
CA PRO A 43 11.35 -4.43 32.16
C PRO A 43 10.42 -3.81 31.12
N ALA A 44 10.27 -2.49 31.13
CA ALA A 44 9.72 -1.80 29.97
C ALA A 44 10.46 -2.40 28.77
N GLY A 45 9.72 -3.09 27.89
CA GLY A 45 10.32 -3.75 26.73
C GLY A 45 11.25 -2.74 26.07
N ASP A 46 12.49 -3.15 25.80
CA ASP A 46 13.48 -2.26 25.21
C ASP A 46 12.83 -1.52 24.03
N ALA A 47 12.93 -0.19 24.04
CA ALA A 47 12.37 0.62 22.98
C ALA A 47 12.96 0.16 21.64
N ALA A 48 12.15 -0.50 20.81
CA ALA A 48 12.59 -1.02 19.53
C ALA A 48 12.45 0.06 18.47
N THR A 49 13.39 0.07 17.54
CA THR A 49 13.35 0.88 16.32
C THR A 49 13.18 -0.03 15.12
N LEU A 50 12.76 0.50 13.98
CA LEU A 50 12.69 -0.30 12.76
C LEU A 50 14.00 -1.07 12.50
N GLY A 51 13.88 -2.38 12.29
CA GLY A 51 15.00 -3.33 12.13
C GLY A 51 15.32 -4.14 13.39
N ASP A 52 14.86 -3.71 14.56
CA ASP A 52 15.04 -4.46 15.80
C ASP A 52 14.06 -5.64 15.90
N ALA A 53 14.52 -6.73 16.50
CA ALA A 53 13.75 -7.96 16.68
C ALA A 53 13.13 -8.01 18.08
N VAL A 54 11.83 -8.28 18.17
CA VAL A 54 11.06 -8.36 19.42
C VAL A 54 10.40 -9.73 19.55
N ALA A 55 10.54 -10.37 20.72
CA ALA A 55 9.90 -11.66 20.99
C ALA A 55 8.45 -11.48 21.46
N VAL A 56 7.49 -12.08 20.74
CA VAL A 56 6.05 -12.03 21.02
C VAL A 56 5.46 -13.41 20.80
N ASP A 57 4.77 -13.97 21.80
CA ASP A 57 4.06 -15.26 21.71
C ASP A 57 4.90 -16.45 21.19
N GLY A 58 6.21 -16.44 21.47
CA GLY A 58 7.14 -17.47 21.00
C GLY A 58 7.60 -17.32 19.54
N ALA A 59 7.21 -16.23 18.89
CA ALA A 59 7.77 -15.75 17.62
C ALA A 59 8.74 -14.58 17.88
N THR A 60 9.74 -14.43 17.02
CA THR A 60 10.62 -13.26 16.94
C THR A 60 10.16 -12.44 15.75
N VAL A 61 9.67 -11.22 16.00
CA VAL A 61 9.10 -10.32 15.01
C VAL A 61 10.06 -9.17 14.74
N THR A 62 10.35 -8.92 13.48
CA THR A 62 11.10 -7.75 13.03
C THR A 62 10.23 -6.96 12.07
N VAL A 63 10.10 -5.66 12.33
CA VAL A 63 9.52 -4.70 11.38
C VAL A 63 10.66 -3.86 10.84
N SER A 64 10.87 -3.87 9.53
CA SER A 64 11.93 -3.11 8.86
C SER A 64 11.37 -2.34 7.68
N ASP A 65 12.15 -1.36 7.23
CA ASP A 65 11.81 -0.47 6.11
C ASP A 65 10.52 0.34 6.33
N LEU A 66 10.46 1.50 5.71
CA LEU A 66 9.21 2.24 5.58
C LEU A 66 9.24 2.94 4.23
N VAL A 67 8.28 2.62 3.37
CA VAL A 67 8.19 3.18 2.03
C VAL A 67 6.80 3.73 1.80
N THR A 68 6.72 4.97 1.32
CA THR A 68 5.46 5.62 0.96
C THR A 68 5.16 5.47 -0.52
N ALA A 69 3.88 5.46 -0.88
CA ALA A 69 3.43 5.47 -2.26
C ALA A 69 2.04 6.12 -2.39
N HIS A 70 1.81 6.91 -3.44
CA HIS A 70 0.50 7.52 -3.72
C HIS A 70 -0.39 6.68 -4.67
N SER A 71 0.15 5.56 -5.16
CA SER A 71 -0.56 4.61 -5.99
C SER A 71 0.14 3.25 -5.89
N VAL A 72 -0.60 2.17 -6.10
CA VAL A 72 -0.04 0.82 -6.15
C VAL A 72 -0.53 0.09 -7.39
N ARG A 73 0.37 -0.64 -8.05
CA ARG A 73 0.01 -1.54 -9.14
C ARG A 73 -0.36 -2.91 -8.54
N TYR A 74 -1.39 -3.55 -9.05
CA TYR A 74 -1.84 -4.86 -8.61
C TYR A 74 -2.30 -5.71 -9.79
N LEU A 75 -2.38 -7.03 -9.62
CA LEU A 75 -2.93 -7.93 -10.64
C LEU A 75 -4.46 -7.92 -10.55
N SER A 76 -5.12 -7.32 -11.53
CA SER A 76 -6.58 -7.33 -11.67
C SER A 76 -7.08 -8.63 -12.32
N ALA A 77 -6.21 -9.30 -13.08
CA ALA A 77 -6.37 -10.66 -13.60
C ALA A 77 -4.99 -11.37 -13.65
N PRO A 78 -4.88 -12.67 -13.96
CA PRO A 78 -3.58 -13.39 -14.01
C PRO A 78 -2.52 -12.72 -14.91
N ASP A 79 -2.98 -11.97 -15.90
CA ASP A 79 -2.29 -11.43 -17.06
C ASP A 79 -2.72 -9.98 -17.35
N ALA A 80 -3.38 -9.33 -16.39
CA ALA A 80 -3.72 -7.91 -16.44
C ALA A 80 -3.35 -7.24 -15.11
N MET A 81 -2.76 -6.05 -15.21
CA MET A 81 -2.50 -5.18 -14.07
C MET A 81 -3.45 -3.99 -14.08
N ASP A 82 -3.71 -3.47 -12.88
CA ASP A 82 -4.42 -2.21 -12.69
C ASP A 82 -3.69 -1.38 -11.62
N VAL A 83 -4.01 -0.10 -11.52
CA VAL A 83 -3.38 0.84 -10.61
C VAL A 83 -4.42 1.40 -9.67
N HIS A 84 -4.23 1.19 -8.38
CA HIS A 84 -5.10 1.74 -7.35
C HIS A 84 -4.49 3.05 -6.81
N PRO A 85 -5.15 4.20 -6.99
CA PRO A 85 -4.73 5.46 -6.38
C PRO A 85 -5.00 5.45 -4.87
N ALA A 86 -4.24 6.28 -4.14
CA ALA A 86 -4.49 6.50 -2.71
C ALA A 86 -5.60 7.54 -2.45
N ASP A 87 -6.08 8.28 -3.46
CA ASP A 87 -7.24 9.19 -3.38
C ASP A 87 -7.18 10.24 -2.24
N GLY A 88 -6.14 11.08 -2.25
CA GLY A 88 -5.92 12.10 -1.21
C GLY A 88 -5.18 11.59 0.04
N ASP A 89 -5.04 10.26 0.15
CA ASP A 89 -4.15 9.61 1.12
C ASP A 89 -2.80 9.24 0.48
N GLN A 90 -1.99 8.52 1.24
CA GLN A 90 -0.83 7.76 0.79
C GLN A 90 -0.84 6.38 1.45
N PHE A 91 -0.24 5.42 0.75
CA PHE A 91 0.08 4.11 1.29
C PHE A 91 1.43 4.16 2.00
N VAL A 92 1.52 3.50 3.14
CA VAL A 92 2.77 3.23 3.85
C VAL A 92 2.98 1.73 3.84
N PHE A 93 4.15 1.27 3.41
CA PHE A 93 4.55 -0.13 3.40
C PHE A 93 5.71 -0.36 4.36
N VAL A 94 5.63 -1.44 5.14
CA VAL A 94 6.72 -1.94 5.98
C VAL A 94 6.96 -3.41 5.65
N ALA A 95 8.20 -3.86 5.79
CA ALA A 95 8.53 -5.27 5.74
C ALA A 95 8.40 -5.88 7.14
N VAL A 96 7.83 -7.07 7.22
CA VAL A 96 7.66 -7.84 8.44
C VAL A 96 8.24 -9.23 8.23
N ALA A 97 9.07 -9.66 9.17
CA ALA A 97 9.56 -11.02 9.28
C ALA A 97 9.19 -11.57 10.66
N ALA A 98 8.64 -12.78 10.70
CA ALA A 98 8.29 -13.49 11.92
C ALA A 98 8.90 -14.91 11.91
N ASP A 99 9.85 -15.15 12.79
CA ASP A 99 10.55 -16.43 12.92
C ASP A 99 10.23 -17.10 14.26
N GLY A 100 10.59 -18.38 14.40
CA GLY A 100 10.49 -19.11 15.67
C GLY A 100 9.45 -20.22 15.65
N SER A 101 9.10 -20.69 16.85
CA SER A 101 8.18 -21.82 17.02
C SER A 101 6.74 -21.41 17.34
N GLY A 102 6.50 -20.13 17.62
CA GLY A 102 5.16 -19.57 17.80
C GLY A 102 4.44 -19.37 16.48
N THR A 103 3.12 -19.14 16.55
CA THR A 103 2.34 -18.72 15.38
C THR A 103 2.70 -17.26 15.03
N PRO A 104 3.04 -16.94 13.77
CA PRO A 104 3.25 -15.56 13.35
C PRO A 104 2.04 -14.69 13.71
N PRO A 105 2.22 -13.48 14.26
CA PRO A 105 1.10 -12.60 14.56
C PRO A 105 0.22 -12.35 13.32
N ALA A 106 -1.10 -12.29 13.50
CA ALA A 106 -1.99 -12.00 12.41
C ALA A 106 -1.80 -10.56 11.89
N PRO A 107 -1.94 -10.29 10.58
CA PRO A 107 -1.73 -8.97 9.98
C PRO A 107 -2.53 -7.82 10.62
N ASP A 108 -3.76 -8.11 11.06
CA ASP A 108 -4.69 -7.17 11.70
C ASP A 108 -4.27 -6.75 13.11
N ARG A 109 -3.38 -7.51 13.77
CA ARG A 109 -2.77 -7.10 15.04
C ARG A 109 -1.85 -5.90 14.90
N PHE A 110 -1.40 -5.59 13.67
CA PHE A 110 -0.49 -4.49 13.42
C PHE A 110 -1.24 -3.18 13.13
N GLY A 111 -0.69 -2.08 13.65
CA GLY A 111 -1.15 -0.73 13.34
C GLY A 111 0.01 0.22 13.12
N LEU A 112 -0.29 1.38 12.53
CA LEU A 112 0.62 2.52 12.46
C LEU A 112 0.08 3.64 13.34
N VAL A 113 0.94 4.19 14.20
CA VAL A 113 0.64 5.32 15.07
C VAL A 113 1.43 6.51 14.56
N ALA A 114 0.76 7.65 14.39
CA ALA A 114 1.37 8.92 14.03
C ALA A 114 0.87 9.98 15.01
N ASP A 115 1.71 10.35 15.97
CA ASP A 115 1.32 11.08 17.18
C ASP A 115 0.10 10.44 17.88
N ASP A 116 -1.04 11.14 17.92
CA ASP A 116 -2.29 10.62 18.51
C ASP A 116 -3.15 9.81 17.52
N ALA A 117 -2.85 9.88 16.22
CA ALA A 117 -3.62 9.21 15.17
C ALA A 117 -3.17 7.75 15.01
N ARG A 118 -4.13 6.88 14.66
CA ARG A 118 -3.91 5.44 14.54
C ARG A 118 -4.56 4.89 13.28
N TYR A 119 -3.85 3.99 12.60
CA TYR A 119 -4.25 3.42 11.32
C TYR A 119 -4.09 1.90 11.38
N GLY A 120 -5.14 1.15 11.02
CA GLY A 120 -5.06 -0.30 10.86
C GLY A 120 -4.29 -0.68 9.59
N SER A 121 -3.78 -1.91 9.56
CA SER A 121 -3.25 -2.51 8.33
C SER A 121 -4.38 -2.83 7.33
N GLY A 122 -4.08 -3.36 6.14
CA GLY A 122 -5.13 -3.91 5.27
C GLY A 122 -5.07 -3.54 3.80
N ILE A 123 -4.03 -2.83 3.34
CA ILE A 123 -3.88 -2.54 1.90
C ILE A 123 -3.44 -3.78 1.09
N GLU A 124 -3.07 -4.87 1.77
CA GLU A 124 -2.77 -6.18 1.16
C GLU A 124 -4.00 -6.83 0.50
N TYR A 125 -5.19 -6.33 0.82
CA TYR A 125 -6.47 -6.79 0.27
C TYR A 125 -6.94 -5.95 -0.93
N LEU A 126 -6.11 -5.04 -1.45
CA LEU A 126 -6.38 -4.32 -2.68
C LEU A 126 -6.31 -5.27 -3.89
N GLY A 127 -7.43 -5.41 -4.60
CA GLY A 127 -7.55 -6.20 -5.82
C GLY A 127 -7.73 -7.71 -5.62
N PRO A 128 -8.07 -8.46 -6.69
CA PRO A 128 -8.26 -9.90 -6.63
C PRO A 128 -6.94 -10.68 -6.48
N ALA A 129 -5.80 -10.08 -6.86
CA ALA A 129 -4.48 -10.69 -6.72
C ALA A 129 -3.32 -9.69 -6.54
N ARG A 130 -2.30 -10.13 -5.80
CA ARG A 130 -0.94 -9.55 -5.59
C ARG A 130 -0.77 -8.05 -5.88
N VAL A 131 -0.57 -7.27 -4.82
CA VAL A 131 -0.05 -5.90 -4.89
C VAL A 131 1.46 -5.94 -5.15
N ALA A 132 1.93 -5.13 -6.11
CA ALA A 132 3.34 -4.87 -6.35
C ALA A 132 3.87 -3.86 -5.31
N ALA A 133 4.00 -4.32 -4.06
CA ALA A 133 4.51 -3.51 -2.97
C ALA A 133 6.01 -3.22 -3.15
N PRO A 134 6.48 -2.00 -2.80
CA PRO A 134 7.85 -1.57 -3.03
C PRO A 134 8.90 -2.17 -2.06
N VAL A 135 8.47 -2.93 -1.05
CA VAL A 135 9.36 -3.54 -0.03
C VAL A 135 9.62 -5.01 -0.32
N THR A 136 8.61 -5.85 -0.16
CA THR A 136 8.66 -7.28 -0.45
C THR A 136 7.46 -7.58 -1.33
N GLY A 137 7.63 -8.26 -2.46
CA GLY A 137 6.53 -8.47 -3.41
C GLY A 137 5.41 -9.43 -2.93
N ARG A 138 5.36 -9.76 -1.64
CA ARG A 138 4.45 -10.76 -1.05
C ARG A 138 3.85 -10.24 0.25
N ARG A 139 2.54 -10.35 0.40
CA ARG A 139 1.83 -9.95 1.62
C ARG A 139 2.31 -10.77 2.83
N TYR A 140 2.43 -10.12 3.97
CA TYR A 140 2.64 -10.80 5.23
C TYR A 140 1.38 -11.58 5.64
N GLY A 141 1.56 -12.73 6.29
CA GLY A 141 0.49 -13.52 6.89
C GLY A 141 0.97 -14.89 7.34
N GLU A 142 0.10 -15.70 7.92
CA GLU A 142 0.48 -17.00 8.50
C GLU A 142 1.22 -17.93 7.51
N SER A 143 0.76 -17.97 6.25
CA SER A 143 1.40 -18.79 5.19
C SER A 143 2.66 -18.17 4.58
N ASN A 144 2.93 -16.89 4.89
CA ASN A 144 4.06 -16.12 4.38
C ASN A 144 4.57 -15.17 5.49
N PRO A 145 5.30 -15.71 6.47
CA PRO A 145 5.73 -14.96 7.66
C PRO A 145 6.84 -13.94 7.36
N GLU A 146 7.28 -13.84 6.11
CA GLU A 146 8.15 -12.80 5.58
C GLU A 146 7.40 -12.07 4.46
N GLY A 147 6.95 -10.84 4.69
CA GLY A 147 6.14 -10.13 3.72
C GLY A 147 5.93 -8.67 4.06
N PHE A 148 5.11 -7.98 3.28
CA PHE A 148 4.77 -6.59 3.53
C PHE A 148 3.48 -6.48 4.34
N LEU A 149 3.45 -5.46 5.20
CA LEU A 149 2.23 -4.85 5.68
C LEU A 149 2.13 -3.44 5.13
N GLY A 150 0.92 -2.90 5.09
CA GLY A 150 0.71 -1.53 4.72
C GLY A 150 -0.58 -0.92 5.22
N PHE A 151 -0.50 0.40 5.29
CA PHE A 151 -1.42 1.27 5.98
C PHE A 151 -1.86 2.36 5.01
N ARG A 152 -3.06 2.89 5.21
CA ARG A 152 -3.54 4.08 4.51
C ARG A 152 -3.54 5.25 5.49
N VAL A 153 -2.83 6.32 5.13
CA VAL A 153 -2.66 7.51 5.98
C VAL A 153 -2.86 8.78 5.14
N PRO A 154 -3.24 9.92 5.74
CA PRO A 154 -3.35 11.18 5.00
C PRO A 154 -2.09 11.57 4.21
N ALA A 155 -2.25 12.27 3.09
CA ALA A 155 -1.15 12.86 2.34
C ALA A 155 -1.34 14.38 2.15
N PRO A 156 -0.47 15.22 2.73
CA PRO A 156 0.66 14.89 3.59
C PRO A 156 0.22 14.42 4.99
N LEU A 157 1.10 13.67 5.67
CA LEU A 157 0.97 13.33 7.08
C LEU A 157 1.98 14.16 7.88
N ASP A 158 1.49 15.20 8.56
CA ASP A 158 2.29 16.03 9.46
C ASP A 158 2.28 15.43 10.87
N ALA A 159 3.20 14.50 11.10
CA ALA A 159 3.40 13.87 12.41
C ALA A 159 4.83 14.08 12.90
N GLU A 160 5.00 14.34 14.20
CA GLU A 160 6.33 14.46 14.84
C GLU A 160 6.94 13.10 15.13
N SER A 161 6.10 12.12 15.48
CA SER A 161 6.46 10.75 15.82
C SER A 161 5.64 9.76 15.02
N VAL A 162 6.30 8.70 14.55
CA VAL A 162 5.64 7.58 13.86
C VAL A 162 6.18 6.27 14.42
N ALA A 163 5.29 5.30 14.65
CA ALA A 163 5.64 3.96 15.09
C ALA A 163 4.74 2.90 14.46
N VAL A 164 5.27 1.69 14.29
CA VAL A 164 4.46 0.50 14.02
C VAL A 164 4.21 -0.18 15.36
N VAL A 165 2.95 -0.51 15.65
CA VAL A 165 2.54 -1.18 16.89
C VAL A 165 1.99 -2.56 16.59
N LEU A 166 2.15 -3.48 17.55
CA LEU A 166 1.55 -4.80 17.53
C LEU A 166 0.68 -4.98 18.77
N GLY A 167 -0.61 -5.25 18.56
CA GLY A 167 -1.58 -5.59 19.61
C GLY A 167 -1.48 -7.04 20.08
N SER A 168 -2.02 -7.35 21.24
CA SER A 168 -2.19 -8.72 21.77
C SER A 168 -3.19 -9.52 20.95
N ASP A 169 -4.28 -8.88 20.53
CA ASP A 169 -5.31 -9.41 19.64
C ASP A 169 -5.56 -8.46 18.45
N GLY A 170 -6.12 -9.02 17.37
CA GLY A 170 -6.49 -8.26 16.18
C GLY A 170 -7.92 -7.72 16.31
N PRO A 171 -8.24 -6.52 15.80
CA PRO A 171 -9.61 -6.04 15.76
C PRO A 171 -10.45 -6.86 14.79
N GLU A 172 -11.78 -6.87 14.97
CA GLU A 172 -12.69 -7.62 14.10
C GLU A 172 -12.64 -7.19 12.63
N ARG A 173 -12.12 -5.99 12.35
CA ARG A 173 -11.92 -5.46 11.01
C ARG A 173 -10.46 -5.08 10.82
N THR A 174 -9.87 -5.53 9.71
CA THR A 174 -8.46 -5.31 9.39
C THR A 174 -8.08 -3.83 9.31
N ASP A 175 -9.00 -2.96 8.86
CA ASP A 175 -8.82 -1.51 8.72
C ASP A 175 -8.84 -0.73 10.04
N THR A 176 -9.05 -1.41 11.17
CA THR A 176 -9.08 -0.81 12.51
C THR A 176 -7.72 -1.00 13.19
N PRO A 177 -7.16 0.01 13.87
CA PRO A 177 -5.92 -0.17 14.62
C PRO A 177 -6.14 -0.95 15.92
N PRO A 178 -5.11 -1.59 16.50
CA PRO A 178 -5.20 -2.21 17.81
C PRO A 178 -5.46 -1.18 18.91
N ASP A 179 -6.18 -1.61 19.95
CA ASP A 179 -6.50 -0.79 21.11
C ASP A 179 -5.21 -0.38 21.86
N PRO A 180 -5.11 0.87 22.38
CA PRO A 180 -3.93 1.33 23.11
C PRO A 180 -3.52 0.45 24.29
N GLY A 181 -4.51 -0.12 24.99
CA GLY A 181 -4.28 -0.97 26.16
C GLY A 181 -3.74 -2.35 25.81
N ASP A 182 -3.79 -2.73 24.53
CA ASP A 182 -3.46 -4.07 24.05
C ASP A 182 -2.13 -4.12 23.32
N VAL A 183 -1.43 -2.99 23.16
CA VAL A 183 -0.12 -2.95 22.51
C VAL A 183 0.91 -3.74 23.31
N VAL A 184 1.51 -4.75 22.68
CA VAL A 184 2.54 -5.63 23.26
C VAL A 184 3.94 -5.36 22.71
N ALA A 185 4.05 -4.71 21.55
CA ALA A 185 5.32 -4.27 20.98
C ALA A 185 5.14 -3.00 20.13
N GLU A 186 6.20 -2.21 20.04
CA GLU A 186 6.25 -0.97 19.28
C GLU A 186 7.63 -0.80 18.65
N TRP A 187 7.66 -0.41 17.37
CA TRP A 187 8.86 -0.06 16.62
C TRP A 187 8.79 1.40 16.19
N THR A 188 9.62 2.25 16.79
CA THR A 188 9.70 3.66 16.40
C THR A 188 10.35 3.79 15.01
N VAL A 189 9.75 4.64 14.17
CA VAL A 189 10.26 4.99 12.85
C VAL A 189 11.34 6.08 12.99
N PRO A 190 12.56 5.88 12.47
CA PRO A 190 13.60 6.90 12.51
C PRO A 190 13.16 8.18 11.77
N PRO A 191 13.55 9.38 12.23
CA PRO A 191 13.11 10.64 11.62
C PRO A 191 13.33 10.74 10.10
N ALA A 192 14.46 10.22 9.60
CA ALA A 192 14.77 10.22 8.18
C ALA A 192 13.77 9.41 7.33
N ALA A 193 13.14 8.39 7.91
CA ALA A 193 12.09 7.61 7.25
C ALA A 193 10.70 8.25 7.39
N VAL A 194 10.53 9.23 8.29
CA VAL A 194 9.29 10.01 8.43
C VAL A 194 9.22 11.14 7.40
N ASP A 195 10.36 11.71 6.99
CA ASP A 195 10.40 12.86 6.07
C ASP A 195 9.55 12.69 4.78
N PRO A 196 9.54 11.53 4.10
CA PRO A 196 8.68 11.33 2.93
C PRO A 196 7.18 11.46 3.20
N LEU A 197 6.70 11.09 4.40
CA LEU A 197 5.28 11.17 4.78
C LEU A 197 4.74 12.60 4.79
N ARG A 198 5.62 13.58 5.00
CA ARG A 198 5.29 15.02 5.05
C ARG A 198 5.24 15.67 3.67
N SER A 199 5.63 14.95 2.62
CA SER A 199 5.63 15.49 1.26
C SER A 199 4.19 15.71 0.78
N PRO A 200 3.89 16.85 0.12
CA PRO A 200 2.62 17.02 -0.57
C PRO A 200 2.38 15.89 -1.59
N PRO A 201 1.13 15.52 -1.90
CA PRO A 201 0.87 14.48 -2.88
C PRO A 201 1.26 14.92 -4.31
N PRO A 202 1.72 13.99 -5.17
CA PRO A 202 1.81 14.20 -6.60
C PRO A 202 0.41 14.20 -7.23
N ALA A 203 0.28 14.79 -8.41
CA ALA A 203 -0.90 14.70 -9.24
C ALA A 203 -0.41 14.50 -10.68
N PHE A 204 -0.78 13.38 -11.31
CA PHE A 204 -0.26 13.05 -12.62
C PHE A 204 -1.32 13.25 -13.69
N SER A 205 -0.96 14.00 -14.72
CA SER A 205 -1.66 14.06 -16.00
C SER A 205 -0.83 13.26 -17.00
N ALA A 206 -1.48 12.40 -17.78
CA ALA A 206 -0.79 11.58 -18.76
C ALA A 206 -1.65 11.35 -20.01
N ALA A 207 -0.98 11.14 -21.14
CA ALA A 207 -1.60 10.80 -22.41
C ALA A 207 -0.80 9.70 -23.10
N ALA A 208 -1.51 8.75 -23.72
CA ALA A 208 -0.90 7.71 -24.54
C ALA A 208 -1.09 8.03 -26.03
N ASP A 209 -0.02 7.88 -26.80
CA ASP A 209 -0.01 7.99 -28.27
C ASP A 209 0.35 6.63 -28.88
N VAL A 210 -0.55 6.15 -29.74
CA VAL A 210 -0.46 4.85 -30.41
C VAL A 210 -0.96 5.03 -31.84
N PRO A 211 -0.22 4.56 -32.86
CA PRO A 211 -0.66 4.67 -34.25
C PRO A 211 -1.89 3.81 -34.54
N GLU A 212 -2.75 4.27 -35.44
CA GLU A 212 -3.93 3.51 -35.88
C GLU A 212 -3.56 2.24 -36.70
N SER A 213 -2.40 2.25 -37.36
CA SER A 213 -1.86 1.10 -38.08
C SER A 213 -0.33 1.03 -38.06
N VAL A 214 0.19 -0.18 -38.19
CA VAL A 214 1.62 -0.48 -38.40
C VAL A 214 1.77 -1.64 -39.40
N PRO A 215 2.91 -1.79 -40.10
CA PRO A 215 3.21 -2.99 -40.87
C PRO A 215 3.15 -4.24 -39.99
N ALA A 216 2.63 -5.35 -40.52
CA ALA A 216 2.43 -6.60 -39.77
C ALA A 216 3.71 -7.31 -39.30
N ASP A 217 4.89 -6.85 -39.71
CA ASP A 217 6.20 -7.31 -39.30
C ASP A 217 6.94 -6.31 -38.37
N GLU A 218 6.28 -5.23 -37.97
CA GLU A 218 6.83 -4.20 -37.08
C GLU A 218 6.10 -4.16 -35.74
N PRO A 219 6.82 -4.03 -34.61
CA PRO A 219 6.18 -3.88 -33.31
C PRO A 219 5.41 -2.57 -33.21
N ILE A 220 4.31 -2.55 -32.44
CA ILE A 220 3.48 -1.35 -32.29
C ILE A 220 4.18 -0.39 -31.32
N PRO A 221 4.58 0.82 -31.74
CA PRO A 221 5.15 1.80 -30.82
C PRO A 221 4.06 2.37 -29.91
N VAL A 222 4.37 2.50 -28.63
CA VAL A 222 3.52 3.15 -27.63
C VAL A 222 4.34 4.23 -26.95
N THR A 223 3.84 5.46 -26.96
CA THR A 223 4.44 6.59 -26.24
C THR A 223 3.49 7.05 -25.16
N ILE A 224 3.99 7.25 -23.95
CA ILE A 224 3.23 7.82 -22.84
C ILE A 224 3.94 9.07 -22.37
N ASP A 225 3.29 10.22 -22.54
CA ASP A 225 3.73 11.48 -21.97
C ASP A 225 3.05 11.67 -20.63
N VAL A 226 3.84 11.99 -19.61
CA VAL A 226 3.37 12.20 -18.24
C VAL A 226 3.96 13.48 -17.65
N THR A 227 3.13 14.22 -16.92
CA THR A 227 3.52 15.40 -16.15
C THR A 227 3.05 15.23 -14.71
N ASN A 228 3.93 15.49 -13.73
CA ASN A 228 3.53 15.67 -12.34
C ASN A 228 3.11 17.12 -12.11
N GLU A 229 1.81 17.37 -12.11
CA GLU A 229 1.19 18.67 -11.81
C GLU A 229 1.04 18.91 -10.30
N GLY A 230 1.37 17.94 -9.47
CA GLY A 230 1.31 18.05 -8.01
C GLY A 230 2.48 18.81 -7.39
N ASP A 231 2.33 19.18 -6.12
CA ASP A 231 3.31 19.97 -5.37
C ASP A 231 4.45 19.13 -4.77
N GLY A 232 4.31 17.80 -4.76
CA GLY A 232 5.32 16.89 -4.24
C GLY A 232 5.84 15.89 -5.26
N PRO A 233 6.99 15.27 -4.98
CA PRO A 233 7.54 14.22 -5.83
C PRO A 233 6.66 12.97 -5.76
N GLY A 234 6.68 12.16 -6.81
CA GLY A 234 5.92 10.92 -6.84
C GLY A 234 6.44 9.91 -7.84
N VAL A 235 5.86 8.72 -7.80
CA VAL A 235 6.07 7.69 -8.81
C VAL A 235 4.78 7.53 -9.61
N PHE A 236 4.82 7.91 -10.88
CA PHE A 236 3.78 7.57 -11.83
C PHE A 236 3.84 6.07 -12.09
N ARG A 237 2.71 5.39 -11.88
CA ARG A 237 2.55 3.96 -12.11
C ARG A 237 1.48 3.75 -13.16
N ALA A 238 1.80 2.99 -14.19
CA ALA A 238 0.86 2.58 -15.22
C ALA A 238 1.07 1.10 -15.58
N ALA A 239 0.20 0.57 -16.42
CA ALA A 239 0.36 -0.73 -17.04
C ALA A 239 -0.18 -0.76 -18.47
N ILE A 240 0.46 -1.58 -19.31
CA ILE A 240 -0.02 -1.94 -20.65
C ILE A 240 -0.50 -3.38 -20.58
N ASN A 241 -1.79 -3.61 -20.84
CA ASN A 241 -2.44 -4.91 -20.78
C ASN A 241 -2.78 -5.38 -22.19
N GLN A 242 -2.04 -6.37 -22.69
CA GLN A 242 -2.26 -6.97 -24.00
C GLN A 242 -3.48 -7.89 -23.98
N GLN A 243 -4.36 -7.74 -24.97
CA GLN A 243 -5.53 -8.59 -25.15
C GLN A 243 -5.41 -9.36 -26.46
N GLY A 244 -5.50 -10.68 -26.41
CA GLY A 244 -5.45 -11.52 -27.61
C GLY A 244 -4.63 -12.78 -27.42
N PRO A 245 -4.01 -13.32 -28.48
CA PRO A 245 -3.38 -14.63 -28.41
C PRO A 245 -2.06 -14.62 -27.59
N LEU A 246 -1.46 -13.45 -27.37
CA LEU A 246 -0.43 -13.20 -26.35
C LEU A 246 -1.04 -12.36 -25.22
N TYR A 247 -1.48 -13.01 -24.15
CA TYR A 247 -1.87 -12.31 -22.93
C TYR A 247 -0.62 -11.92 -22.15
N GLY A 248 -0.57 -10.67 -21.69
CA GLY A 248 0.54 -10.16 -20.93
C GLY A 248 0.28 -8.76 -20.40
N ALA A 249 0.96 -8.42 -19.32
CA ALA A 249 0.93 -7.09 -18.74
C ALA A 249 2.36 -6.58 -18.51
N GLU A 250 2.62 -5.35 -18.91
CA GLU A 250 3.87 -4.64 -18.62
C GLU A 250 3.58 -3.50 -17.66
N GLY A 251 4.33 -3.44 -16.55
CA GLY A 251 4.23 -2.38 -15.57
C GLY A 251 5.23 -1.26 -15.85
N ILE A 252 4.78 -0.02 -15.75
CA ILE A 252 5.58 1.18 -15.96
C ILE A 252 5.67 1.95 -14.64
N ASP A 253 6.89 2.25 -14.21
CA ASP A 253 7.16 3.10 -13.05
C ASP A 253 8.08 4.26 -13.45
N ARG A 254 7.68 5.49 -13.16
CA ARG A 254 8.47 6.71 -13.42
C ARG A 254 8.45 7.67 -12.24
N SER A 255 9.60 7.87 -11.61
CA SER A 255 9.77 8.89 -10.58
C SER A 255 9.86 10.26 -11.21
N LEU A 256 9.05 11.20 -10.72
CA LEU A 256 8.99 12.59 -11.19
C LEU A 256 8.97 13.53 -9.99
N ALA A 257 9.81 14.57 -10.04
CA ALA A 257 9.70 15.70 -9.14
C ALA A 257 8.40 16.49 -9.42
N ALA A 258 8.02 17.37 -8.51
CA ALA A 258 6.92 18.31 -8.72
C ALA A 258 7.18 19.18 -9.97
N GLY A 259 6.21 19.28 -10.86
CA GLY A 259 6.30 20.00 -12.14
C GLY A 259 7.14 19.32 -13.23
N GLU A 260 7.71 18.14 -12.97
CA GLU A 260 8.53 17.42 -13.95
C GLU A 260 7.64 16.71 -14.99
N SER A 261 8.10 16.66 -16.24
CA SER A 261 7.48 15.88 -17.31
C SER A 261 8.47 14.88 -17.88
N ALA A 262 7.98 13.71 -18.29
CA ALA A 262 8.76 12.69 -18.95
C ALA A 262 7.95 12.00 -20.05
N THR A 263 8.67 11.52 -21.06
CA THR A 263 8.13 10.66 -22.11
C THR A 263 8.66 9.25 -21.91
N HIS A 264 7.77 8.27 -21.90
CA HIS A 264 8.11 6.86 -21.88
C HIS A 264 7.72 6.21 -23.22
N GLY A 265 8.70 5.76 -23.98
CA GLY A 265 8.49 4.94 -25.17
C GLY A 265 8.70 3.46 -24.85
N THR A 266 7.80 2.62 -25.35
CA THR A 266 7.91 1.15 -25.37
C THR A 266 7.24 0.60 -26.63
N THR A 267 7.24 -0.72 -26.79
CA THR A 267 6.57 -1.40 -27.90
C THR A 267 5.66 -2.51 -27.42
N VAL A 268 4.56 -2.73 -28.14
CA VAL A 268 3.73 -3.93 -28.01
C VAL A 268 4.11 -4.87 -29.15
N ASP A 269 4.75 -5.97 -28.77
CA ASP A 269 5.09 -7.05 -29.68
C ASP A 269 3.88 -7.95 -29.91
N TYR A 270 3.74 -8.45 -31.12
CA TYR A 270 2.73 -9.44 -31.51
C TYR A 270 3.39 -10.34 -32.54
N TYR A 271 3.25 -11.67 -32.43
CA TYR A 271 3.67 -12.72 -33.38
C TYR A 271 4.62 -12.31 -34.55
N LEU A 272 5.76 -11.66 -34.26
CA LEU A 272 6.67 -11.17 -35.31
C LEU A 272 7.36 -12.34 -36.04
N ASP A 273 7.30 -13.54 -35.45
CA ASP A 273 7.94 -14.77 -35.92
C ASP A 273 6.97 -15.82 -36.53
N ASP A 274 5.66 -15.52 -36.65
CA ASP A 274 4.66 -16.47 -37.17
C ASP A 274 4.13 -16.05 -38.55
N ASP A 275 3.86 -17.02 -39.43
CA ASP A 275 3.43 -16.79 -40.83
C ASP A 275 2.00 -16.19 -40.93
N ALA A 276 1.33 -15.95 -39.80
CA ALA A 276 -0.04 -15.45 -39.74
C ALA A 276 -0.21 -14.37 -38.66
N ALA A 277 0.38 -13.19 -38.89
CA ALA A 277 0.07 -12.01 -38.09
C ALA A 277 -1.45 -11.74 -38.11
N PRO A 278 -2.07 -11.42 -36.95
CA PRO A 278 -3.49 -11.07 -36.92
C PRO A 278 -3.74 -9.81 -37.76
N GLY A 279 -4.98 -9.58 -38.19
CA GLY A 279 -5.29 -8.32 -38.88
C GLY A 279 -5.37 -7.11 -37.94
N ARG A 280 -5.51 -7.35 -36.63
CA ARG A 280 -5.67 -6.34 -35.58
C ARG A 280 -5.10 -6.81 -34.26
N VAL A 281 -4.57 -5.88 -33.47
CA VAL A 281 -4.12 -6.09 -32.09
C VAL A 281 -4.88 -5.14 -31.17
N ARG A 282 -5.24 -5.61 -29.98
CA ARG A 282 -5.90 -4.80 -28.95
C ARG A 282 -5.10 -4.83 -27.66
N PHE A 283 -4.97 -3.68 -27.02
CA PHE A 283 -4.37 -3.58 -25.70
C PHE A 283 -4.90 -2.36 -24.97
N ALA A 284 -4.88 -2.40 -23.64
CA ALA A 284 -5.28 -1.29 -22.81
C ALA A 284 -4.06 -0.64 -22.14
N VAL A 285 -4.11 0.67 -21.95
CA VAL A 285 -3.17 1.43 -21.13
C VAL A 285 -3.95 1.98 -19.93
N VAL A 286 -3.50 1.64 -18.72
CA VAL A 286 -4.15 2.02 -17.46
C VAL A 286 -3.18 2.70 -16.52
N GLY A 287 -3.63 3.75 -15.83
CA GLY A 287 -2.84 4.55 -14.88
C GLY A 287 -3.60 5.79 -14.41
N PRO A 288 -2.97 6.67 -13.61
CA PRO A 288 -3.53 7.98 -13.29
C PRO A 288 -3.88 8.74 -14.57
N ASP A 289 -5.12 9.21 -14.68
CA ASP A 289 -5.70 9.85 -15.87
C ASP A 289 -5.59 9.05 -17.19
N LEU A 290 -5.28 7.76 -17.11
CA LEU A 290 -5.20 6.84 -18.25
C LEU A 290 -6.12 5.64 -18.04
N SER A 291 -7.09 5.46 -18.94
CA SER A 291 -7.91 4.25 -19.02
C SER A 291 -8.40 4.09 -20.45
N GLU A 292 -7.46 3.78 -21.35
CA GLU A 292 -7.70 3.75 -22.79
C GLU A 292 -7.54 2.35 -23.37
N LEU A 293 -8.37 2.01 -24.35
CA LEU A 293 -8.28 0.78 -25.13
C LEU A 293 -7.90 1.13 -26.56
N PHE A 294 -6.77 0.61 -27.02
CA PHE A 294 -6.28 0.79 -28.37
C PHE A 294 -6.61 -0.43 -29.22
N GLU A 295 -6.98 -0.17 -30.48
CA GLU A 295 -7.08 -1.18 -31.54
C GLU A 295 -6.23 -0.73 -32.71
N VAL A 296 -5.17 -1.48 -33.00
CA VAL A 296 -4.21 -1.16 -34.06
C VAL A 296 -4.38 -2.15 -35.20
N THR A 297 -4.46 -1.62 -36.43
CA THR A 297 -4.51 -2.42 -37.66
C THR A 297 -3.11 -2.85 -38.06
N LEU A 298 -2.95 -4.13 -38.41
CA LEU A 298 -1.68 -4.65 -38.91
C LEU A 298 -1.73 -4.77 -40.43
N ASP A 299 -1.02 -3.87 -41.10
CA ASP A 299 -0.99 -3.79 -42.56
C ASP A 299 -0.25 -5.00 -43.14
N GLY A 300 -0.96 -5.83 -43.91
CA GLY A 300 -0.47 -7.11 -44.42
C GLY A 300 -0.80 -8.32 -43.53
N GLY A 301 -1.41 -8.10 -42.36
CA GLY A 301 -1.91 -9.15 -41.49
C GLY A 301 -3.33 -9.63 -41.85
N GLY A 302 -3.75 -10.73 -41.22
CA GLY A 302 -5.06 -11.36 -41.42
C GLY A 302 -5.11 -12.33 -42.60
N THR A 303 -6.19 -13.11 -42.70
CA THR A 303 -6.37 -14.05 -43.82
C THR A 303 -6.55 -13.24 -45.12
N PRO A 304 -5.76 -13.47 -46.17
CA PRO A 304 -6.00 -12.84 -47.46
C PRO A 304 -7.44 -13.12 -47.88
N ALA A 305 -8.18 -12.08 -48.25
CA ALA A 305 -9.50 -12.26 -48.86
C ALA A 305 -9.28 -13.17 -50.09
N GLY A 306 -9.66 -14.44 -49.95
CA GLY A 306 -9.44 -15.44 -50.97
C GLY A 306 -9.93 -14.88 -52.30
N THR A 307 -9.06 -14.91 -53.31
CA THR A 307 -9.43 -14.62 -54.69
C THR A 307 -10.60 -15.51 -55.06
N GLY A 308 -11.80 -14.95 -54.95
CA GLY A 308 -13.03 -15.59 -55.35
C GLY A 308 -12.83 -16.09 -56.76
N THR A 309 -12.79 -17.41 -56.92
CA THR A 309 -12.61 -18.03 -58.22
C THR A 309 -13.85 -17.67 -59.02
N THR A 310 -13.74 -16.68 -59.90
CA THR A 310 -14.76 -16.39 -60.90
C THR A 310 -14.78 -17.59 -61.85
N THR A 311 -15.59 -18.60 -61.54
CA THR A 311 -15.89 -19.69 -62.46
C THR A 311 -16.73 -19.10 -63.58
N GLY A 312 -16.06 -18.70 -64.66
CA GLY A 312 -16.68 -18.43 -65.94
C GLY A 312 -17.32 -19.71 -66.46
N ALA A 313 -18.64 -19.83 -66.28
CA ALA A 313 -19.44 -20.83 -66.97
C ALA A 313 -19.79 -20.28 -68.36
N THR A 314 -18.96 -20.59 -69.34
CA THR A 314 -19.39 -20.72 -70.74
C THR A 314 -19.96 -22.11 -70.93
N HIS A 315 -21.28 -22.22 -71.16
CA HIS A 315 -21.88 -22.89 -72.32
C HIS A 315 -23.41 -22.79 -72.29
#